data_AF-A0A091I629-F1
#
_entry.id   AF-A0A091I629-F1
#
_cell.length_a   1.000
_cell.length_b   1.000
_cell.length_c   1.000
_cell.angle_alpha   90.00
_cell.angle_beta   90.00
_cell.angle_gamma   90.00
#
_symmetry.space_group_name_H-M   'P 1'
#
loop_
_entity.id
_entity.type
_entity.pdbx_description
1 polymer ?
#
loop_
_entity_poly.entity_id
_entity_poly.type
_entity_poly.pdbx_seq_one_letter_code
_entity_poly.pdbx_strand_id
1 'polypeptide(L)'
;PLLLFFIFLVILFTFLSSIPALAATLRCVSDRQRSFALGIQWIVVRTLGGIPGPIAFGSMIDKSCLLWQNQCGEQGSCYVYQNSAMS
;
A
#
# COMPACT_ATOMS: atom_id res chain seq x y z
N PRO A 1 17.15 -4.10 -12.03
CA PRO A 1 17.95 -2.98 -11.44
C PRO A 1 17.07 -1.78 -11.02
N LEU A 2 16.18 -1.30 -11.90
CA LEU A 2 15.29 -0.17 -11.62
C LEU A 2 14.32 -0.43 -10.46
N LEU A 3 13.69 -1.61 -10.41
CA LEU A 3 12.80 -2.00 -9.31
C LEU A 3 13.52 -1.96 -7.95
N LEU A 4 14.73 -2.53 -7.86
CA LEU A 4 15.51 -2.53 -6.63
C LEU A 4 15.91 -1.10 -6.21
N PHE A 5 16.27 -0.25 -7.17
CA PHE A 5 16.54 1.15 -6.92
C PHE A 5 15.29 1.89 -6.41
N PHE A 6 14.13 1.64 -7.01
CA PHE A 6 12.87 2.23 -6.56
C PHE A 6 12.48 1.76 -5.15
N ILE A 7 12.60 0.45 -4.87
CA ILE A 7 12.39 -0.11 -3.53
C ILE A 7 13.32 0.54 -2.52
N PHE A 8 14.60 0.69 -2.86
CA PHE A 8 15.58 1.36 -1.99
C PHE A 8 15.16 2.81 -1.69
N LEU A 9 14.77 3.58 -2.70
CA LEU A 9 14.28 4.94 -2.51
C LEU A 9 13.02 4.99 -1.63
N VAL A 10 12.04 4.14 -1.88
CA VAL A 10 10.81 4.08 -1.08
C VAL A 10 11.13 3.79 0.39
N ILE A 11 12.00 2.81 0.65
CA ILE A 11 12.43 2.45 2.00
C ILE A 11 13.15 3.63 2.66
N LEU A 12 14.09 4.26 1.94
CA LEU A 12 14.84 5.43 2.44
C LEU A 12 13.90 6.57 2.84
N PHE A 13 12.99 6.98 1.97
CA PHE A 13 12.02 8.04 2.24
C PHE A 13 11.06 7.68 3.39
N THR A 14 10.70 6.40 3.52
CA THR A 14 9.85 5.93 4.62
C THR A 14 10.54 6.12 5.97
N PHE A 15 11.80 5.71 6.10
CA PHE A 15 12.54 5.91 7.34
C PHE A 15 12.82 7.39 7.63
N LEU A 16 13.12 8.17 6.58
CA LEU A 16 13.42 9.59 6.72
C LEU A 16 12.21 10.40 7.20
N SER A 17 10.99 10.00 6.84
CA SER A 17 9.75 10.70 7.21
C SER A 17 9.09 10.14 8.47
N SER A 18 9.16 8.82 8.71
CA SER A 18 8.52 8.17 9.86
C SER A 18 9.09 8.63 11.19
N ILE A 19 10.42 8.70 11.35
CA ILE A 19 11.03 9.09 12.64
C ILE A 19 10.68 10.54 13.02
N PRO A 20 10.84 11.54 12.14
CA PRO A 20 10.41 12.91 12.43
C PRO A 20 8.91 13.02 12.71
N ALA A 21 8.05 12.28 11.99
CA ALA A 21 6.61 12.30 12.21
C ALA A 21 6.25 11.77 13.61
N LEU A 22 6.83 10.63 14.02
CA LEU A 22 6.62 10.08 15.36
C LEU A 22 7.13 11.03 16.45
N ALA A 23 8.33 11.60 16.26
CA ALA A 23 8.90 12.56 17.21
C ALA A 23 8.07 13.84 17.32
N ALA A 24 7.57 14.38 16.21
CA ALA A 24 6.69 15.53 16.19
C ALA A 24 5.38 15.25 16.94
N THR A 25 4.72 14.12 16.66
CA THR A 25 3.49 13.71 17.36
C THR A 25 3.71 13.63 18.87
N LEU A 26 4.82 13.03 19.32
CA LEU A 26 5.13 12.89 20.74
C LEU A 26 5.44 14.22 21.43
N ARG A 27 5.99 15.21 20.72
CA ARG A 27 6.29 16.55 21.26
C ARG A 27 5.08 17.49 21.26
N CYS A 28 4.11 17.28 20.37
CA CYS A 28 2.93 18.13 20.25
C CYS A 28 1.77 17.71 21.18
N VAL A 29 1.88 16.56 21.86
CA VAL A 29 0.80 15.99 22.67
C VAL A 29 1.25 15.73 24.12
N SER A 30 0.32 15.86 25.06
CA SER A 30 0.54 15.52 26.48
C SER A 30 0.85 14.04 26.68
N ASP A 31 1.66 13.70 27.69
CA ASP A 31 2.10 12.32 27.97
C ASP A 31 0.94 11.32 28.06
N ARG A 32 -0.20 11.74 28.61
CA ARG A 32 -1.40 10.91 28.82
C ARG A 32 -2.12 10.54 27.52
N GLN A 33 -1.91 11.29 26.44
CA GLN A 33 -2.62 11.13 25.16
C GLN A 33 -1.71 10.62 24.02
N ARG A 34 -0.42 10.37 24.28
CA ARG A 34 0.56 9.93 23.27
C ARG A 34 0.14 8.68 22.51
N SER A 35 -0.27 7.63 23.22
CA SER A 35 -0.67 6.36 22.57
C SER A 35 -1.90 6.53 21.68
N PHE A 36 -2.83 7.41 22.07
CA PHE A 36 -4.01 7.72 21.26
C PHE A 36 -3.64 8.49 19.99
N ALA A 37 -2.79 9.52 20.11
CA ALA A 37 -2.30 10.30 18.98
C ALA A 37 -1.52 9.43 17.98
N LEU A 38 -0.65 8.55 18.47
CA LEU A 38 0.05 7.57 17.63
C LEU A 38 -0.91 6.61 16.93
N GLY A 39 -1.96 6.14 17.63
CA GLY A 39 -3.02 5.32 17.03
C GLY A 39 -3.68 6.02 15.84
N ILE A 40 -4.07 7.28 16.00
CA ILE A 40 -4.65 8.10 14.92
C ILE A 40 -3.66 8.26 13.76
N GLN A 41 -2.38 8.55 14.06
CA GLN A 41 -1.34 8.68 13.04
C GLN A 41 -1.24 7.42 12.17
N TRP A 42 -1.25 6.22 12.78
CA TRP A 42 -1.21 4.97 12.04
C TRP A 42 -2.49 4.67 11.27
N ILE A 43 -3.66 5.03 11.82
CA ILE A 43 -4.94 4.92 11.10
C ILE A 43 -4.89 5.76 9.81
N VAL A 44 -4.42 7.00 9.88
CA VAL A 44 -4.30 7.88 8.70
C VAL A 44 -3.38 7.26 7.65
N VAL A 45 -2.20 6.78 8.05
CA VAL A 45 -1.25 6.13 7.13
C VAL A 45 -1.86 4.88 6.49
N ARG A 46 -2.58 4.06 7.26
CA ARG A 46 -3.20 2.84 6.75
C ARG A 46 -4.35 3.15 5.80
N THR A 47 -5.23 4.08 6.15
CA THR A 47 -6.41 4.44 5.35
C THR A 47 -6.03 5.13 4.05
N LEU A 48 -5.00 5.97 4.03
CA LEU A 48 -4.59 6.70 2.83
C LEU A 48 -3.60 5.96 1.94
N GLY A 49 -2.82 5.02 2.49
CA GLY A 49 -1.80 4.29 1.75
C GLY A 49 -1.96 2.79 1.81
N GLY A 50 -1.95 2.23 3.03
CA GLY A 50 -1.90 0.78 3.24
C GLY A 50 -3.12 -0.01 2.75
N ILE A 51 -4.30 0.60 2.73
CA ILE A 51 -5.55 0.02 2.23
C ILE A 51 -5.72 0.27 0.72
N PRO A 52 -5.65 1.51 0.21
CA PRO A 52 -5.85 1.76 -1.22
C PRO A 52 -4.73 1.18 -2.10
N GLY A 53 -3.50 1.03 -1.58
CA GLY A 53 -2.36 0.48 -2.33
C GLY A 53 -2.63 -0.94 -2.85
N PRO A 54 -2.89 -1.93 -1.97
CA PRO A 54 -3.24 -3.29 -2.39
C PRO A 54 -4.51 -3.37 -3.24
N ILE A 55 -5.51 -2.52 -2.99
CA ILE A 55 -6.74 -2.46 -3.81
C ILE A 55 -6.41 -2.02 -5.23
N ALA A 56 -5.63 -0.95 -5.39
CA ALA A 56 -5.20 -0.47 -6.70
C ALA A 56 -4.32 -1.49 -7.41
N PHE A 57 -3.40 -2.14 -6.69
CA PHE A 57 -2.56 -3.20 -7.25
C PHE A 57 -3.39 -4.42 -7.69
N GLY A 58 -4.36 -4.84 -6.89
CA GLY A 58 -5.33 -5.88 -7.26
C GLY A 58 -6.10 -5.52 -8.53
N SER A 59 -6.59 -4.28 -8.62
CA SER A 59 -7.27 -3.80 -9.83
C SER A 59 -6.36 -3.79 -11.07
N MET A 60 -5.06 -3.48 -10.92
CA MET A 60 -4.12 -3.58 -12.04
C MET A 60 -3.93 -5.02 -12.52
N ILE A 61 -3.93 -5.99 -11.61
CA ILE A 61 -3.89 -7.42 -11.96
C ILE A 61 -5.17 -7.83 -12.70
N ASP A 62 -6.34 -7.41 -12.20
CA ASP A 62 -7.61 -7.73 -12.87
C ASP A 62 -7.67 -7.13 -14.28
N LYS A 63 -7.12 -5.93 -14.47
CA LYS A 63 -7.04 -5.27 -15.79
C LYS A 63 -6.08 -5.94 -16.77
N SER A 64 -5.07 -6.67 -16.29
CA SER A 64 -4.17 -7.40 -17.17
C SER A 64 -4.76 -8.74 -17.64
N CYS A 65 -5.94 -9.14 -17.15
CA CYS A 65 -6.58 -10.38 -17.56
C CYS A 65 -7.09 -10.32 -19.01
N LEU A 66 -6.65 -11.26 -19.84
CA LEU A 66 -7.12 -11.45 -21.22
C LEU A 66 -8.26 -12.46 -21.32
N LEU A 67 -8.27 -13.49 -20.46
CA LEU A 67 -9.25 -14.56 -20.48
C LEU A 67 -9.67 -14.96 -19.06
N TRP A 68 -10.90 -14.60 -18.70
CA TRP A 68 -11.51 -14.95 -17.41
C TRP A 68 -12.01 -16.40 -17.37
N GLN A 69 -11.78 -17.09 -16.26
CA GLN A 69 -12.43 -18.36 -15.98
C GLN A 69 -13.88 -18.13 -15.61
N ASN A 70 -14.78 -18.83 -16.31
CA ASN A 70 -16.20 -18.89 -15.94
C ASN A 70 -16.54 -20.33 -15.60
N GLN A 71 -16.84 -20.61 -14.34
CA GLN A 71 -17.34 -21.91 -13.91
C GLN A 71 -18.71 -21.74 -13.27
N CYS A 72 -19.68 -22.53 -13.72
CA CYS A 72 -21.06 -22.49 -13.22
C CYS A 72 -21.73 -21.11 -13.29
N GLY A 73 -21.30 -20.25 -14.23
CA GLY A 73 -21.84 -18.89 -14.38
C GLY A 73 -21.19 -17.83 -13.49
N GLU A 74 -20.20 -18.19 -12.67
CA GLU A 74 -19.45 -17.25 -11.83
C GLU A 74 -18.04 -16.99 -12.39
N GLN A 75 -17.61 -15.73 -12.29
CA GLN A 75 -16.29 -15.28 -12.71
C GLN A 75 -15.25 -15.65 -11.64
N GLY A 76 -14.32 -16.53 -12.00
CA GLY A 76 -13.22 -16.98 -11.14
C GLY A 76 -11.88 -16.30 -11.46
N SER A 77 -10.78 -17.03 -11.29
CA SER A 77 -9.43 -16.55 -11.62
C SER A 77 -9.21 -16.33 -13.11
N CYS A 78 -8.25 -15.47 -13.50
CA CYS A 78 -7.88 -15.36 -14.91
C CYS A 78 -7.00 -16.56 -15.36
N TYR A 79 -7.24 -17.08 -16.56
CA TYR A 79 -6.41 -18.12 -17.18
C TYR A 79 -5.16 -17.54 -17.82
N VAL A 80 -5.25 -16.36 -18.43
CA VAL A 80 -4.17 -15.75 -19.20
C VAL A 80 -4.05 -14.27 -18.85
N TYR A 81 -2.91 -13.89 -18.26
CA TYR A 81 -2.57 -12.50 -17.95
C TYR A 81 -1.62 -11.91 -18.99
N GLN A 82 -1.82 -10.64 -19.35
CA GLN A 82 -0.93 -9.88 -20.21
C GLN A 82 0.24 -9.31 -19.40
N ASN A 83 1.39 -9.99 -19.46
CA ASN A 83 2.59 -9.60 -18.71
C ASN A 83 3.08 -8.17 -19.02
N SER A 84 2.92 -7.70 -20.27
CA SER A 84 3.30 -6.34 -20.69
C SER A 84 2.53 -5.23 -19.97
N ALA A 85 1.33 -5.53 -19.49
CA ALA A 85 0.53 -4.59 -18.71
C ALA A 85 0.93 -4.54 -17.23
N MET A 86 1.81 -5.46 -16.78
CA MET A 86 2.30 -5.60 -15.41
C MET A 86 3.78 -5.24 -15.25
N SER A 87 4.51 -5.04 -16.36
CA SER A 87 5.97 -4.85 -16.44
C SER A 87 6.40 -3.40 -16.58
#